data_AF-A0A6G3WTM3-F1
#
_entry.id   AF-A0A6G3WTM3-F1
#
_cell.length_a   1.000
_cell.length_b   1.000
_cell.length_c   1.000
_cell.angle_alpha   90.00
_cell.angle_beta   90.00
_cell.angle_gamma   90.00
#
_symmetry.space_group_name_H-M   'P 1'
#
loop_
_entity.id
_entity.type
_entity.pdbx_description
1 polymer ?
#
loop_
_entity_poly.entity_id
_entity_poly.type
_entity_poly.pdbx_seq_one_letter_code
_entity_poly.pdbx_strand_id
1 'polypeptide(L)'
;MHRHPAATPSEIAELSRCSAVFVPADPARTGRIAFWNPDGNTPTDTSGALSELTVVGADLRRLTVPALCLPVRDALPVLTRARAVADASPAIAFWGAAALLALQLVARGLLLPG
;
A
#
# COMPACT_ATOMS: atom_id res chain seq x y z
N MET A 1 -18.05 -13.81 -8.78
CA MET A 1 -16.60 -13.55 -8.96
C MET A 1 -16.38 -12.04 -8.90
N HIS A 2 -15.77 -11.51 -7.84
CA HIS A 2 -15.40 -10.09 -7.81
C HIS A 2 -14.14 -9.93 -8.67
N ARG A 3 -14.32 -9.39 -9.87
CA ARG A 3 -13.21 -9.06 -10.76
C ARG A 3 -12.58 -7.78 -10.22
N HIS A 4 -11.44 -7.91 -9.55
CA HIS A 4 -10.62 -6.75 -9.25
C HIS A 4 -10.05 -6.24 -10.57
N PRO A 5 -10.37 -5.00 -11.00
CA PRO A 5 -9.67 -4.41 -12.13
C PRO A 5 -8.19 -4.44 -11.79
N ALA A 6 -7.38 -4.95 -12.70
CA ALA A 6 -5.94 -4.91 -12.49
C ALA A 6 -5.50 -3.44 -12.50
N ALA A 7 -4.73 -3.04 -11.48
CA ALA A 7 -4.15 -1.70 -11.44
C ALA A 7 -3.44 -1.40 -12.76
N THR A 8 -3.70 -0.23 -13.33
CA THR A 8 -3.09 0.17 -14.61
C THR A 8 -1.59 0.41 -14.42
N PRO A 9 -0.76 0.29 -15.49
CA PRO A 9 0.66 0.61 -15.39
C PRO A 9 0.94 2.04 -14.91
N SER A 10 0.09 3.00 -15.28
CA SER A 10 0.16 4.39 -14.81
C SER A 10 -0.09 4.50 -13.31
N GLU A 11 -1.14 3.85 -12.79
CA GLU A 11 -1.40 3.80 -11.34
C GLU A 11 -0.23 3.16 -10.58
N ILE A 12 0.32 2.05 -11.10
CA ILE A 12 1.47 1.39 -10.47
C ILE A 12 2.68 2.33 -10.45
N ALA A 13 2.96 3.04 -11.55
CA ALA A 13 4.07 3.96 -11.64
C ALA A 13 3.88 5.20 -10.75
N GLU A 14 2.66 5.65 -10.52
CA GLU A 14 2.35 6.72 -9.58
C GLU A 14 2.55 6.25 -8.13
N LEU A 15 1.88 5.16 -7.75
CA LEU A 15 1.93 4.62 -6.40
C LEU A 15 3.32 4.09 -6.02
N SER A 16 4.18 3.73 -6.99
CA SER A 16 5.54 3.30 -6.69
C SER A 16 6.40 4.40 -6.09
N ARG A 17 6.08 5.68 -6.32
CA ARG A 17 6.81 6.83 -5.76
C ARG A 17 6.25 7.29 -4.42
N CYS A 18 5.06 6.84 -4.03
CA CYS A 18 4.45 7.18 -2.75
C CYS A 18 5.17 6.51 -1.57
N SER A 19 5.05 7.10 -0.39
CA SER A 19 5.23 6.34 0.86
C SER A 19 4.04 5.39 1.08
N ALA A 20 4.26 4.30 1.83
CA ALA A 20 3.23 3.30 2.09
C ALA A 20 3.33 2.71 3.50
N VAL A 21 2.18 2.39 4.10
CA VAL A 21 2.09 1.72 5.41
C VAL A 21 0.85 0.86 5.53
N PHE A 22 0.94 -0.25 6.27
CA PHE A 22 -0.23 -0.99 6.73
C PHE A 22 -0.93 -0.26 7.88
N VAL A 23 -2.24 -0.06 7.72
CA VAL A 23 -3.12 0.52 8.73
C VAL A 23 -3.99 -0.60 9.29
N PRO A 24 -3.81 -0.99 10.56
CA PRO A 24 -4.60 -2.02 11.20
C PRO A 24 -6.06 -1.57 11.37
N ALA A 25 -6.97 -2.53 11.41
CA ALA A 25 -8.38 -2.28 11.65
C ALA A 25 -8.99 -3.40 12.51
N ASP A 26 -10.19 -3.15 13.04
CA ASP A 26 -10.99 -4.15 13.74
C ASP A 26 -12.29 -4.38 12.94
N PRO A 27 -12.54 -5.60 12.42
CA PRO A 27 -11.73 -6.82 12.56
C PRO A 27 -10.44 -6.79 11.74
N ALA A 28 -9.39 -7.51 12.17
CA ALA A 28 -8.05 -7.50 11.54
C ALA A 28 -8.04 -7.61 10.00
N ARG A 29 -8.97 -8.39 9.43
CA ARG A 29 -9.13 -8.60 7.98
C ARG A 29 -9.58 -7.35 7.20
N THR A 30 -10.02 -6.28 7.85
CA THR A 30 -10.42 -5.01 7.21
C THR A 30 -9.28 -3.99 7.16
N GLY A 31 -8.07 -4.38 7.59
CA GLY A 31 -6.86 -3.57 7.45
C GLY A 31 -6.60 -3.11 6.01
N ARG A 32 -5.88 -2.01 5.88
CA ARG A 32 -5.65 -1.32 4.60
C ARG A 32 -4.16 -1.03 4.41
N ILE A 33 -3.75 -0.79 3.17
CA ILE A 33 -2.48 -0.14 2.85
C ILE A 33 -2.80 1.30 2.49
N ALA A 34 -2.18 2.24 3.19
CA ALA A 34 -2.27 3.67 2.90
C ALA A 34 -1.07 4.09 2.06
N PHE A 35 -1.32 4.86 1.00
CA PHE A 35 -0.33 5.46 0.12
C PHE A 35 -0.44 6.98 0.21
N TRP A 36 0.68 7.68 0.42
CA TRP A 36 0.70 9.14 0.45
C TRP A 36 1.98 9.69 -0.17
N ASN A 37 1.94 10.91 -0.68
CA ASN A 37 3.14 11.63 -1.08
C ASN A 37 3.67 12.45 0.11
N PRO A 38 4.96 12.32 0.49
CA PRO A 38 5.58 13.21 1.47
C PRO A 38 5.44 14.70 1.15
N ASP A 39 5.36 15.04 -0.15
CA ASP A 39 5.19 16.42 -0.63
C ASP A 39 3.75 16.95 -0.49
N GLY A 40 2.82 16.14 0.04
CA GLY A 40 1.43 16.53 0.33
C GLY A 40 0.46 16.41 -0.85
N ASN A 41 0.95 16.09 -2.05
CA ASN A 41 0.09 15.82 -3.20
C ASN A 41 -0.64 14.48 -3.03
N THR A 42 -1.96 14.48 -3.16
CA THR A 42 -2.74 13.23 -3.13
C THR A 42 -2.45 12.41 -4.39
N PRO A 43 -2.16 11.09 -4.26
CA PRO A 43 -2.09 10.21 -5.43
C PRO A 43 -3.41 10.28 -6.20
N THR A 44 -3.32 10.43 -7.51
CA THR A 44 -4.42 10.44 -8.45
C THR A 44 -4.95 9.01 -8.62
N ASP A 45 -6.29 8.86 -8.66
CA ASP A 45 -7.07 7.71 -9.18
C ASP A 45 -7.98 6.86 -8.21
N THR A 46 -9.24 7.31 -8.18
CA THR A 46 -10.59 6.68 -8.40
C THR A 46 -11.02 5.27 -7.92
N SER A 47 -10.22 4.44 -7.26
CA SER A 47 -10.74 3.17 -6.67
C SER A 47 -10.48 2.97 -5.18
N GLY A 48 -9.56 3.74 -4.60
CA GLY A 48 -9.31 3.76 -3.16
C GLY A 48 -10.15 4.76 -2.40
N ALA A 49 -10.24 4.58 -1.08
CA ALA A 49 -10.86 5.56 -0.20
C ALA A 49 -9.79 6.57 0.21
N LEU A 50 -10.03 7.86 -0.05
CA LEU A 50 -9.20 8.93 0.51
C LEU A 50 -9.48 9.06 2.01
N SER A 51 -8.42 9.17 2.80
CA SER A 51 -8.49 9.32 4.24
C SER A 51 -7.31 10.14 4.75
N GLU A 52 -7.48 10.78 5.90
CA GLU A 52 -6.41 11.49 6.58
C GLU A 52 -5.54 10.50 7.37
N LEU A 53 -4.23 10.57 7.19
CA LEU A 53 -3.25 9.75 7.91
C LEU A 53 -2.32 10.65 8.71
N THR A 54 -2.18 10.38 10.02
CA THR A 54 -1.15 11.04 10.83
C THR A 54 0.17 10.29 10.71
N VAL A 55 1.21 10.99 10.24
CA VAL A 55 2.56 10.46 10.08
C VAL A 55 3.58 11.32 10.82
N VAL A 56 4.79 10.81 10.99
CA VAL A 56 5.93 11.58 11.51
C VAL A 56 6.77 12.02 10.32
N GLY A 57 6.95 13.34 10.17
CA GLY A 57 7.75 13.95 9.12
C GLY A 57 9.25 13.83 9.38
N ALA A 58 10.04 14.26 8.40
CA ALA A 58 11.51 14.26 8.50
C ALA A 58 12.02 15.18 9.64
N ASP A 59 11.25 16.20 10.00
CA ASP A 59 11.50 17.10 11.14
C ASP A 59 11.07 16.51 12.50
N LEU A 60 10.69 15.22 12.51
CA LEU A 60 10.19 14.48 13.67
C LEU A 60 8.88 15.03 14.25
N ARG A 61 8.15 15.86 13.50
CA ARG A 61 6.84 16.36 13.90
C ARG A 61 5.72 15.53 13.31
N ARG A 62 4.59 15.51 14.03
CA ARG A 62 3.37 14.90 13.52
C ARG A 62 2.73 15.83 12.51
N LEU A 63 2.37 15.29 11.35
CA LEU A 63 1.56 15.97 10.35
C LEU A 63 0.46 15.03 9.87
N THR A 64 -0.65 15.63 9.45
CA THR A 64 -1.73 14.91 8.80
C THR A 64 -1.56 15.07 7.30
N VAL A 65 -1.61 13.94 6.58
CA VAL A 65 -1.47 13.89 5.12
C VAL A 65 -2.67 13.19 4.50
N PRO A 66 -3.10 13.62 3.30
CA PRO A 66 -4.08 12.87 2.54
C PRO A 66 -3.45 11.55 2.07
N ALA A 67 -4.14 10.44 2.30
CA ALA A 67 -3.70 9.12 1.91
C ALA A 67 -4.77 8.40 1.09
N LEU A 68 -4.34 7.76 0.01
CA LEU A 68 -5.14 6.79 -0.71
C LEU A 68 -5.04 5.47 0.04
N CYS A 69 -6.15 5.02 0.63
CA CYS A 69 -6.20 3.76 1.35
C CYS A 69 -6.82 2.68 0.46
N LEU A 70 -6.14 1.55 0.29
CA LEU A 70 -6.63 0.37 -0.43
C LEU A 70 -6.82 -0.79 0.56
N PRO A 71 -7.90 -1.60 0.46
CA PRO A 71 -7.93 -2.89 1.14
C PRO A 71 -6.72 -3.74 0.74
N VAL A 72 -6.20 -4.59 1.65
CA VAL A 72 -5.00 -5.39 1.38
C VAL A 72 -5.10 -6.18 0.06
N ARG A 73 -6.28 -6.77 -0.22
CA ARG A 73 -6.53 -7.51 -1.48
C ARG A 73 -6.27 -6.68 -2.74
N ASP A 74 -6.57 -5.38 -2.68
CA ASP A 74 -6.46 -4.43 -3.80
C ASP A 74 -5.05 -3.84 -3.87
N ALA A 75 -4.36 -3.74 -2.73
CA ALA A 75 -2.97 -3.27 -2.66
C ALA A 75 -1.95 -4.33 -3.12
N LEU A 76 -2.21 -5.63 -2.94
CA LEU A 76 -1.26 -6.71 -3.27
C LEU A 76 -0.76 -6.66 -4.73
N PRO A 77 -1.62 -6.53 -5.76
CA PRO A 77 -1.16 -6.43 -7.14
C PRO A 77 -0.35 -5.17 -7.43
N VAL A 78 -0.60 -4.07 -6.71
CA VAL A 78 0.19 -2.84 -6.82
C VAL A 78 1.56 -3.06 -6.20
N LEU A 79 1.62 -3.44 -4.91
CA LEU A 79 2.86 -3.61 -4.15
C LEU A 79 3.82 -4.62 -4.79
N THR A 80 3.30 -5.75 -5.27
CA THR A 80 4.13 -6.81 -5.87
C THR A 80 4.77 -6.41 -7.20
N ARG A 81 4.15 -5.48 -7.96
CA ARG A 81 4.69 -4.94 -9.21
C ARG A 81 5.53 -3.69 -8.98
N ALA A 82 5.02 -2.75 -8.18
CA ALA A 82 5.66 -1.48 -7.87
C ALA A 82 7.05 -1.66 -7.23
N ARG A 83 7.26 -2.73 -6.44
CA ARG A 83 8.58 -3.03 -5.84
C ARG A 83 9.72 -3.24 -6.85
N ALA A 84 9.39 -3.55 -8.10
CA ALA A 84 10.38 -3.82 -9.15
C ALA A 84 10.67 -2.58 -10.01
N VAL A 85 10.00 -1.46 -9.74
CA VAL A 85 10.26 -0.17 -10.39
C VAL A 85 11.58 0.37 -9.87
N ALA A 86 12.44 0.85 -10.78
CA ALA A 86 13.80 1.32 -10.44
C ALA A 86 13.79 2.44 -9.39
N ASP A 87 12.85 3.37 -9.51
CA ASP A 87 12.71 4.53 -8.61
C ASP A 87 11.57 4.34 -7.59
N ALA A 88 11.34 3.09 -7.16
CA ALA A 88 10.37 2.83 -6.11
C ALA A 88 10.81 3.46 -4.79
N SER A 89 9.87 4.04 -4.06
CA SER A 89 10.16 4.57 -2.72
C SER A 89 10.62 3.44 -1.79
N PRO A 90 11.44 3.75 -0.77
CA PRO A 90 11.86 2.75 0.21
C PRO A 90 10.68 2.01 0.88
N ALA A 91 9.59 2.72 1.15
CA ALA A 91 8.38 2.14 1.74
C ALA A 91 7.69 1.13 0.79
N ILE A 92 7.62 1.45 -0.51
CA ILE A 92 7.06 0.55 -1.52
C ILE A 92 7.91 -0.68 -1.69
N ALA A 93 9.24 -0.52 -1.76
CA ALA A 93 10.17 -1.64 -1.83
C ALA A 93 10.00 -2.58 -0.63
N PHE A 94 9.91 -2.01 0.59
CA PHE A 94 9.70 -2.77 1.82
C PHE A 94 8.37 -3.52 1.81
N TRP A 95 7.24 -2.83 1.62
CA TRP A 95 5.92 -3.45 1.68
C TRP A 95 5.66 -4.41 0.52
N GLY A 96 6.26 -4.16 -0.65
CA GLY A 96 6.22 -5.10 -1.76
C GLY A 96 7.03 -6.37 -1.52
N ALA A 97 8.19 -6.27 -0.88
CA ALA A 97 8.95 -7.44 -0.44
C ALA A 97 8.19 -8.23 0.64
N ALA A 98 7.62 -7.55 1.63
CA ALA A 98 6.80 -8.15 2.68
C ALA A 98 5.57 -8.88 2.09
N ALA A 99 4.87 -8.24 1.14
CA ALA A 99 3.74 -8.85 0.43
C ALA A 99 4.16 -10.13 -0.31
N LEU A 100 5.28 -10.10 -1.05
CA LEU A 100 5.78 -11.28 -1.75
C LEU A 100 6.14 -12.41 -0.79
N LEU A 101 6.85 -12.11 0.31
CA LEU A 101 7.18 -13.10 1.33
C LEU A 101 5.92 -13.70 1.95
N ALA A 102 4.93 -12.87 2.31
CA ALA A 102 3.66 -13.35 2.84
C ALA A 102 2.96 -14.29 1.86
N LEU A 103 2.88 -13.93 0.57
CA LEU A 103 2.30 -14.80 -0.47
C LEU A 103 3.06 -16.12 -0.62
N GLN A 104 4.39 -16.12 -0.49
CA GLN A 104 5.19 -17.35 -0.50
C GLN A 104 4.89 -18.23 0.72
N LEU A 105 4.69 -17.65 1.91
CA LEU A 105 4.27 -18.39 3.10
C LEU A 105 2.87 -19.00 2.90
N VAL A 106 1.92 -18.24 2.34
CA VAL A 106 0.57 -18.73 2.01
C VAL A 106 0.63 -19.90 1.02
N ALA A 107 1.38 -19.74 -0.07
CA ALA A 107 1.53 -20.78 -1.10
C ALA A 107 2.14 -22.09 -0.54
N ARG A 108 2.91 -21.99 0.54
CA ARG A 108 3.51 -23.13 1.25
C ARG A 108 2.64 -23.70 2.38
N GLY A 109 1.45 -23.15 2.60
CA GLY A 109 0.56 -23.59 3.69
C GLY A 109 1.06 -23.24 5.09
N LEU A 110 1.90 -22.20 5.22
CA LEU A 110 2.52 -21.79 6.49
C LEU A 110 1.68 -20.74 7.26
N LEU A 111 0.36 -20.74 7.09
CA LEU A 111 -0.55 -19.88 7.85
C LEU A 111 -1.09 -20.65 9.06
N LEU A 112 -0.98 -20.04 10.24
CA LEU A 112 -1.68 -20.51 11.43
C LEU A 112 -3.14 -20.06 11.36
N PRO A 113 -4.08 -20.85 11.90
CA PRO A 113 -5.45 -20.39 12.10
C PRO A 113 -5.43 -19.13 12.98
N GLY A 114 -6.16 -18.11 12.54
CA GLY A 114 -6.36 -16.85 13.24
C GLY A 114 -7.69 -16.78 13.97
#